data_AF-F8JPU8-F1
#
_entry.id   AF-F8JPU8-F1
#
_cell.length_a   1.000
_cell.length_b   1.000
_cell.length_c   1.000
_cell.angle_alpha   90.00
_cell.angle_beta   90.00
_cell.angle_gamma   90.00
#
_symmetry.space_group_name_H-M   'P 1'
#
loop_
_entity.id
_entity.type
_entity.pdbx_description
1 polymer ?
#
loop_
_entity_poly.entity_id
_entity_poly.type
_entity_poly.pdbx_seq_one_letter_code
_entity_poly.pdbx_strand_id
1 'polypeptide(L)'
;MGEKRALAGVGGIHAGPSAREPQSDQNAQTTERDASRLWHVTLSVSGAEAPLAEVRRALEQLAHDHPFLLTSRYANDHAEIRYWEEARDLHDAAAIALRLWGEHRATAHLPPWEIVGLEVIDRETYHLRVAEGYGPPPATPVGVHPF
;
A
#
# COMPACT_ATOMS: atom_id res chain seq x y z
N MET A 1 53.58 53.58 -50.45
CA MET A 1 52.75 52.60 -51.20
C MET A 1 52.11 51.67 -50.19
N GLY A 2 50.78 51.70 -50.04
CA GLY A 2 50.01 50.60 -49.43
C GLY A 2 49.59 50.75 -47.97
N GLU A 3 48.59 51.60 -47.72
CA GLU A 3 47.79 51.73 -46.50
C GLU A 3 46.66 50.68 -46.46
N LYS A 4 46.39 50.06 -45.29
CA LYS A 4 45.10 49.51 -44.77
C LYS A 4 45.27 49.36 -43.24
N ARG A 5 44.70 50.14 -42.28
CA ARG A 5 43.29 50.42 -41.89
C ARG A 5 42.42 49.14 -41.93
N ALA A 6 41.65 48.71 -40.94
CA ALA A 6 41.23 49.16 -39.60
C ALA A 6 40.69 47.88 -38.88
N LEU A 7 40.48 47.78 -37.56
CA LEU A 7 39.27 48.23 -36.85
C LEU A 7 39.39 47.89 -35.35
N ALA A 8 38.86 48.78 -34.53
CA ALA A 8 38.74 48.71 -33.09
C ALA A 8 37.66 47.72 -32.61
N GLY A 9 37.74 47.33 -31.33
CA GLY A 9 36.67 46.65 -30.61
C GLY A 9 36.83 46.81 -29.10
N VAL A 10 35.94 47.62 -28.51
CA VAL A 10 35.81 47.99 -27.10
C VAL A 10 34.86 47.02 -26.38
N GLY A 11 35.05 46.84 -25.07
CA GLY A 11 34.01 46.36 -24.12
C GLY A 11 33.99 44.84 -23.93
N GLY A 12 33.76 44.28 -22.75
CA GLY A 12 33.29 44.85 -21.50
C GLY A 12 33.34 43.78 -20.39
N ILE A 13 33.47 44.28 -19.17
CA ILE A 13 33.08 43.69 -17.89
C ILE A 13 32.03 42.56 -17.95
N HIS A 14 32.38 41.36 -17.46
CA HIS A 14 31.40 40.42 -16.90
C HIS A 14 32.00 39.67 -15.70
N ALA A 15 31.95 40.33 -14.54
CA ALA A 15 31.89 39.64 -13.26
C ALA A 15 30.41 39.37 -12.95
N GLY A 16 30.01 38.11 -12.91
CA GLY A 16 28.72 37.67 -12.42
C GLY A 16 28.87 36.29 -11.81
N PRO A 17 28.54 36.08 -10.52
CA PRO A 17 28.44 34.75 -9.97
C PRO A 17 27.17 34.12 -10.55
N SER A 18 27.32 33.10 -11.41
CA SER A 18 26.19 32.24 -11.75
C SER A 18 25.74 31.53 -10.48
N ALA A 19 24.62 31.99 -9.94
CA ALA A 19 23.86 31.32 -8.91
C ALA A 19 23.62 29.87 -9.35
N ARG A 20 24.10 28.92 -8.54
CA ARG A 20 23.67 27.53 -8.63
C ARG A 20 22.16 27.49 -8.40
N GLU A 21 21.42 27.18 -9.45
CA GLU A 21 20.02 26.79 -9.35
C GLU A 21 19.92 25.53 -8.48
N PRO A 22 18.93 25.41 -7.58
CA PRO A 22 18.73 24.23 -6.76
C PRO A 22 18.10 23.12 -7.62
N GLN A 23 18.93 22.37 -8.36
CA GLN A 23 18.56 21.04 -8.83
C GLN A 23 18.60 20.07 -7.64
N SER A 24 17.59 20.12 -6.77
CA SER A 24 17.50 19.18 -5.63
C SER A 24 16.11 18.62 -5.38
N ASP A 25 15.07 19.17 -6.00
CA ASP A 25 13.69 18.70 -5.74
C ASP A 25 13.24 17.51 -6.61
N GLN A 26 13.82 17.34 -7.81
CA GLN A 26 13.42 16.25 -8.72
C GLN A 26 14.03 14.88 -8.33
N ASN A 27 15.17 14.87 -7.65
CA ASN A 27 15.81 13.63 -7.22
C ASN A 27 15.18 13.07 -5.92
N ALA A 28 14.71 13.96 -5.03
CA ALA A 28 14.01 13.57 -3.80
C ALA A 28 12.67 12.87 -4.07
N GLN A 29 11.90 13.36 -5.06
CA GLN A 29 10.63 12.76 -5.50
C GLN A 29 10.78 11.39 -6.18
N THR A 30 11.99 11.04 -6.62
CA THR A 30 12.25 9.75 -7.29
C THR A 30 12.69 8.69 -6.28
N THR A 31 13.37 9.08 -5.21
CA THR A 31 13.69 8.19 -4.07
C THR A 31 12.48 7.84 -3.20
N GLU A 32 11.45 8.68 -3.12
CA GLU A 32 10.19 8.33 -2.41
C GLU A 32 9.31 7.35 -3.21
N ARG A 33 9.36 7.39 -4.54
CA ARG A 33 8.59 6.45 -5.39
C ARG A 33 9.13 5.01 -5.38
N ASP A 34 10.35 4.81 -4.89
CA ASP A 34 10.99 3.49 -4.77
C ASP A 34 11.02 2.98 -3.32
N ALA A 35 10.57 3.80 -2.36
CA ALA A 35 10.38 3.36 -0.97
C ALA A 35 9.05 2.59 -0.86
N SER A 36 9.11 1.38 -0.31
CA SER A 36 7.92 0.63 0.04
C SER A 36 7.01 1.45 0.97
N ARG A 37 5.71 1.42 0.72
CA ARG A 37 4.69 2.11 1.51
C ARG A 37 3.70 1.11 2.09
N LEU A 38 3.04 1.51 3.18
CA LEU A 38 2.03 0.70 3.84
C LEU A 38 0.66 0.92 3.21
N TRP A 39 -0.01 -0.19 2.90
CA TRP A 39 -1.33 -0.28 2.31
C TRP A 39 -2.28 -0.99 3.27
N HIS A 40 -3.46 -0.42 3.50
CA HIS A 40 -4.50 -1.16 4.21
C HIS A 40 -5.22 -2.06 3.20
N VAL A 41 -5.23 -3.35 3.49
CA VAL A 41 -5.92 -4.38 2.70
C VAL A 41 -7.14 -4.85 3.45
N THR A 42 -8.28 -4.91 2.76
CA THR A 42 -9.49 -5.61 3.21
C THR A 42 -9.83 -6.69 2.20
N LEU A 43 -9.77 -7.95 2.62
CA LEU A 43 -10.14 -9.11 1.81
C LEU A 43 -11.46 -9.68 2.32
N SER A 44 -12.46 -9.74 1.44
CA SER A 44 -13.77 -10.33 1.73
C SER A 44 -13.91 -11.66 1.00
N VAL A 45 -14.27 -12.69 1.74
CA VAL A 45 -14.44 -14.06 1.24
C VAL A 45 -15.79 -14.61 1.64
N SER A 46 -16.41 -15.39 0.78
CA SER A 46 -17.73 -15.97 1.04
C SER A 46 -17.95 -17.27 0.28
N GLY A 47 -18.86 -18.11 0.78
CA GLY A 47 -19.29 -19.33 0.12
C GLY A 47 -20.31 -20.09 0.96
N ALA A 48 -20.31 -21.42 0.84
CA ALA A 48 -21.25 -22.27 1.57
C ALA A 48 -21.06 -22.16 3.09
N GLU A 49 -22.15 -22.32 3.85
CA GLU A 49 -22.10 -22.26 5.30
C GLU A 49 -21.12 -23.30 5.89
N ALA A 50 -20.36 -22.88 6.90
CA ALA A 50 -19.42 -23.69 7.67
C ALA A 50 -19.62 -23.49 9.18
N PRO A 51 -19.31 -24.50 10.02
CA PRO A 51 -19.44 -24.36 11.46
C PRO A 51 -18.57 -23.21 12.03
N LEU A 52 -19.18 -22.28 12.77
CA LEU A 52 -18.50 -21.08 13.30
C LEU A 52 -17.22 -21.39 14.10
N ALA A 53 -17.18 -22.52 14.81
CA ALA A 53 -16.01 -22.93 15.58
C ALA A 53 -14.83 -23.33 14.68
N GLU A 54 -15.11 -23.93 13.52
CA GLU A 54 -14.10 -24.30 12.51
C GLU A 54 -13.61 -23.04 11.80
N VAL A 55 -14.52 -22.16 11.39
CA VAL A 55 -14.18 -20.86 10.79
C VAL A 55 -13.25 -20.06 11.71
N ARG A 56 -13.60 -19.96 13.00
CA ARG A 56 -12.77 -19.26 13.99
C ARG A 56 -11.37 -19.86 14.07
N ARG A 57 -11.26 -21.19 14.23
CA ARG A 57 -9.95 -21.87 14.31
C ARG A 57 -9.12 -21.67 13.06
N ALA A 58 -9.76 -21.72 11.89
CA ALA A 58 -9.08 -21.53 10.62
C ALA A 58 -8.53 -20.10 10.47
N LEU A 59 -9.31 -19.08 10.87
CA LEU A 59 -8.85 -17.69 10.89
C LEU A 59 -7.77 -17.44 11.96
N GLU A 60 -7.85 -18.10 13.12
CA GLU A 60 -6.79 -18.09 14.15
C GLU A 60 -5.49 -18.72 13.60
N GLN A 61 -5.60 -19.83 12.85
CA GLN A 61 -4.45 -20.46 12.20
C GLN A 61 -3.87 -19.58 11.09
N LEU A 62 -4.71 -18.95 10.27
CA LEU A 62 -4.27 -17.99 9.25
C LEU A 62 -3.46 -16.85 9.89
N ALA A 63 -3.95 -16.29 11.00
CA ALA A 63 -3.26 -15.23 11.74
C ALA A 63 -1.95 -15.70 12.39
N HIS A 64 -1.84 -17.00 12.72
CA HIS A 64 -0.61 -17.60 13.22
C HIS A 64 0.43 -17.83 12.10
N ASP A 65 -0.02 -18.38 10.98
CA ASP A 65 0.84 -18.72 9.83
C ASP A 65 1.37 -17.49 9.10
N HIS A 66 0.64 -16.37 9.20
CA HIS A 66 1.01 -15.12 8.56
C HIS A 66 1.01 -13.94 9.55
N PRO A 67 2.10 -13.74 10.31
CA PRO A 67 2.16 -12.72 11.35
C PRO A 67 2.25 -11.30 10.75
N PHE A 68 1.09 -10.73 10.44
CA PHE A 68 0.87 -9.28 10.40
C PHE A 68 -0.35 -8.93 11.26
N LEU A 69 -0.55 -7.64 11.56
CA LEU A 69 -1.61 -7.08 12.42
C LEU A 69 -3.01 -7.34 11.84
N LEU A 70 -3.45 -8.59 11.90
CA LEU A 70 -4.64 -9.09 11.25
C LEU A 70 -5.83 -8.95 12.21
N THR A 71 -6.86 -8.21 11.79
CA THR A 71 -8.18 -8.29 12.40
C THR A 71 -9.11 -8.97 11.43
N SER A 72 -9.82 -10.00 11.88
CA SER A 72 -10.83 -10.68 11.07
C SER A 72 -12.21 -10.56 11.70
N ARG A 73 -13.22 -10.37 10.85
CA ARG A 73 -14.63 -10.58 11.20
C ARG A 73 -15.19 -11.75 10.44
N TYR A 74 -16.04 -12.56 11.06
CA TYR A 74 -16.56 -13.76 10.42
C TYR A 74 -18.00 -14.10 10.80
N ALA A 75 -18.69 -14.73 9.87
CA ALA A 75 -19.99 -15.38 10.05
C ALA A 75 -19.89 -16.84 9.58
N ASN A 76 -21.02 -17.52 9.48
CA ASN A 76 -21.05 -18.91 9.03
C ASN A 76 -20.83 -19.04 7.51
N ASP A 77 -20.97 -17.99 6.72
CA ASP A 77 -20.92 -18.00 5.24
C ASP A 77 -19.94 -16.98 4.63
N HIS A 78 -19.30 -16.15 5.46
CA HIS A 78 -18.32 -15.16 5.00
C HIS A 78 -17.32 -14.76 6.09
N ALA A 79 -16.21 -14.19 5.65
CA ALA A 79 -15.27 -13.50 6.51
C ALA A 79 -14.68 -12.27 5.82
N GLU A 80 -14.25 -11.31 6.62
CA GLU A 80 -13.49 -10.16 6.21
C GLU A 80 -12.17 -10.13 6.99
N ILE A 81 -11.07 -10.08 6.27
CA ILE A 81 -9.69 -10.07 6.78
C ILE A 81 -9.09 -8.71 6.49
N ARG A 82 -8.53 -8.06 7.52
CA ARG A 82 -7.93 -6.72 7.40
C ARG A 82 -6.52 -6.70 7.93
N TYR A 83 -5.62 -6.01 7.23
CA TYR A 83 -4.23 -5.87 7.63
C TYR A 83 -3.51 -4.75 6.88
N TRP A 84 -2.26 -4.49 7.28
CA TRP A 84 -1.35 -3.59 6.58
C TRP A 84 -0.32 -4.39 5.79
N GLU A 85 -0.18 -4.08 4.51
CA GLU A 85 0.76 -4.70 3.58
C GLU A 85 1.82 -3.69 3.15
N GLU A 86 3.07 -4.14 3.00
CA GLU A 86 4.17 -3.30 2.54
C GLU A 86 4.43 -3.55 1.05
N ALA A 87 4.21 -2.53 0.22
CA ALA A 87 4.43 -2.64 -1.22
C ALA A 87 4.77 -1.29 -1.85
N ARG A 88 5.45 -1.31 -3.01
CA ARG A 88 5.82 -0.09 -3.74
C ARG A 88 4.60 0.63 -4.29
N ASP A 89 3.67 -0.13 -4.88
CA ASP A 89 2.44 0.39 -5.44
C ASP A 89 1.20 -0.46 -5.12
N LEU A 90 0.03 0.04 -5.54
CA LEU A 90 -1.27 -0.59 -5.29
C LEU A 90 -1.36 -1.97 -5.95
N HIS A 91 -0.79 -2.10 -7.16
CA HIS A 91 -0.85 -3.35 -7.90
C HIS A 91 -0.01 -4.43 -7.21
N ASP A 92 1.19 -4.06 -6.74
CA ASP A 92 2.04 -4.95 -5.95
C ASP A 92 1.32 -5.39 -4.66
N ALA A 93 0.71 -4.47 -3.91
CA ALA A 93 -0.06 -4.80 -2.71
C ALA A 93 -1.23 -5.76 -2.99
N ALA A 94 -2.00 -5.49 -4.04
CA ALA A 94 -3.10 -6.35 -4.44
C ALA A 94 -2.63 -7.75 -4.85
N ALA A 95 -1.52 -7.83 -5.61
CA ALA A 95 -0.95 -9.10 -6.04
C ALA A 95 -0.47 -9.95 -4.86
N ILE A 96 0.19 -9.32 -3.87
CA ILE A 96 0.60 -9.98 -2.63
C ILE A 96 -0.64 -10.52 -1.89
N ALA A 97 -1.68 -9.70 -1.69
CA ALA A 97 -2.90 -10.11 -0.99
C ALA A 97 -3.59 -11.32 -1.63
N LEU A 98 -3.75 -11.30 -2.96
CA LEU A 98 -4.37 -12.40 -3.70
C LEU A 98 -3.55 -13.69 -3.64
N ARG A 99 -2.22 -13.56 -3.68
CA ARG A 99 -1.30 -14.69 -3.58
C ARG A 99 -1.34 -15.32 -2.19
N LEU A 100 -1.28 -14.51 -1.14
CA LEU A 100 -1.35 -14.98 0.24
C LEU A 100 -2.64 -15.75 0.50
N TRP A 101 -3.78 -15.26 0.01
CA TRP A 101 -5.02 -16.02 0.10
C TRP A 101 -4.93 -17.40 -0.57
N GLY A 102 -4.43 -17.43 -1.82
CA GLY A 102 -4.28 -18.67 -2.58
C GLY A 102 -3.37 -19.70 -1.90
N GLU A 103 -2.28 -19.25 -1.28
CA GLU A 103 -1.28 -20.10 -0.63
C GLU A 103 -1.75 -20.58 0.75
N HIS A 104 -2.39 -19.72 1.54
CA HIS A 104 -2.67 -20.01 2.95
C HIS A 104 -4.08 -20.55 3.22
N ARG A 105 -5.05 -20.42 2.29
CA ARG A 105 -6.42 -20.91 2.55
C ARG A 105 -6.47 -22.40 2.90
N ALA A 106 -5.65 -23.20 2.23
CA ALA A 106 -5.62 -24.65 2.40
C ALA A 106 -4.87 -25.04 3.67
N THR A 107 -3.76 -24.37 3.98
CA THR A 107 -2.96 -24.66 5.19
C THR A 107 -3.69 -24.24 6.46
N ALA A 108 -4.44 -23.13 6.41
CA ALA A 108 -5.27 -22.64 7.49
C ALA A 108 -6.58 -23.43 7.66
N HIS A 109 -6.89 -24.39 6.78
CA HIS A 109 -8.15 -25.15 6.79
C HIS A 109 -9.40 -24.25 6.70
N LEU A 110 -9.31 -23.15 5.95
CA LEU A 110 -10.48 -22.31 5.71
C LEU A 110 -11.51 -23.07 4.86
N PRO A 111 -12.82 -22.79 5.04
CA PRO A 111 -13.83 -23.28 4.13
C PRO A 111 -13.45 -22.91 2.68
N PRO A 112 -13.92 -23.67 1.66
CA PRO A 112 -13.63 -23.40 0.25
C PRO A 112 -14.42 -22.18 -0.26
N TRP A 113 -14.28 -21.06 0.44
CA TRP A 113 -14.84 -19.77 0.11
C TRP A 113 -14.02 -19.10 -0.97
N GLU A 114 -14.71 -18.33 -1.80
CA GLU A 114 -14.14 -17.57 -2.89
C GLU A 114 -13.88 -16.13 -2.43
N ILE A 115 -12.91 -15.47 -3.06
CA ILE A 115 -12.72 -14.04 -2.89
C ILE A 115 -13.90 -13.32 -3.57
N VAL A 116 -14.66 -12.56 -2.79
CA VAL A 116 -15.80 -11.78 -3.28
C VAL A 116 -15.56 -10.27 -3.22
N GLY A 117 -14.48 -9.83 -2.56
CA GLY A 117 -14.08 -8.44 -2.51
C GLY A 117 -12.62 -8.28 -2.12
N LEU A 118 -11.96 -7.28 -2.73
CA LEU A 118 -10.62 -6.83 -2.35
C LEU A 118 -10.63 -5.30 -2.39
N GLU A 119 -10.26 -4.69 -1.27
CA GLU A 119 -9.99 -3.27 -1.17
C GLU A 119 -8.55 -3.05 -0.74
N VAL A 120 -7.87 -2.13 -1.45
CA VAL A 120 -6.50 -1.72 -1.17
C VAL A 120 -6.47 -0.20 -1.17
N ILE A 121 -6.17 0.39 -0.03
CA ILE A 121 -6.13 1.85 0.14
C ILE A 121 -4.84 2.27 0.81
N ASP A 122 -4.34 3.45 0.45
CA ASP A 122 -3.17 4.01 1.12
C ASP A 122 -3.51 4.48 2.54
N ARG A 123 -2.46 4.78 3.30
CA ARG A 123 -2.57 5.22 4.68
C ARG A 123 -3.37 6.52 4.85
N GLU A 124 -3.26 7.45 3.91
CA GLU A 124 -3.97 8.74 3.98
C GLU A 124 -5.47 8.54 3.81
N THR A 125 -5.87 7.77 2.79
CA THR A 125 -7.26 7.39 2.51
C THR A 125 -7.87 6.64 3.69
N TYR A 126 -7.12 5.73 4.32
CA TYR A 126 -7.58 5.03 5.52
C TYR A 126 -7.92 6.02 6.65
N HIS A 127 -7.00 6.92 7.00
CA HIS A 127 -7.21 7.89 8.07
C HIS A 127 -8.35 8.86 7.77
N LEU A 128 -8.47 9.30 6.52
CA LEU A 128 -9.57 10.16 6.09
C LEU A 128 -10.92 9.48 6.33
N ARG A 129 -11.08 8.24 5.86
CA ARG A 129 -12.34 7.51 6.03
C ARG A 129 -12.65 7.26 7.51
N VAL A 130 -11.65 6.92 8.32
CA VAL A 130 -11.82 6.75 9.77
C VAL A 130 -12.29 8.05 10.42
N ALA A 131 -11.72 9.20 10.04
CA ALA A 131 -12.15 10.51 10.53
C ALA A 131 -13.59 10.87 10.10
N GLU A 132 -13.99 10.45 8.90
CA GLU A 132 -15.35 10.67 8.37
C GLU A 132 -16.39 9.65 8.89
N GLY A 133 -15.97 8.64 9.66
CA GLY A 133 -16.87 7.60 10.18
C GLY A 133 -17.31 6.56 9.14
N TYR A 134 -16.80 6.64 7.91
CA TYR A 134 -16.99 5.63 6.85
C TYR A 134 -15.83 4.63 6.77
N GLY A 135 -14.79 4.84 7.58
CA GLY A 135 -13.63 3.98 7.62
C GLY A 135 -13.94 2.62 8.21
N PRO A 136 -13.21 1.56 7.81
CA PRO A 136 -13.21 0.32 8.55
C PRO A 136 -12.99 0.66 10.04
N PRO A 137 -13.83 0.16 10.98
CA PRO A 137 -13.77 0.56 12.38
C PRO A 137 -12.33 0.54 12.91
N PRO A 138 -11.92 1.56 13.70
CA PRO A 138 -10.56 1.66 14.21
C PRO A 138 -10.20 0.34 14.86
N ALA A 139 -9.05 -0.22 14.44
CA ALA A 139 -8.64 -1.61 14.67
C ALA A 139 -9.31 -2.19 15.93
N THR A 140 -10.32 -3.04 15.72
CA THR A 140 -10.86 -3.96 16.72
C THR A 140 -9.67 -4.61 17.44
N PRO A 141 -9.77 -5.00 18.73
CA PRO A 141 -8.66 -5.68 19.40
C PRO A 141 -8.11 -6.77 18.47
N VAL A 142 -6.79 -6.76 18.23
CA VAL A 142 -6.14 -7.71 17.31
C VAL A 142 -6.70 -9.12 17.54
N GLY A 143 -7.09 -9.81 16.47
CA GLY A 143 -7.69 -11.14 16.56
C GLY A 143 -8.93 -11.35 15.68
N VAL A 144 -9.64 -12.43 16.00
CA VAL A 144 -10.73 -12.98 15.20
C VAL A 144 -12.04 -12.81 15.98
N HIS A 145 -12.99 -12.09 15.39
CA HIS A 145 -14.25 -11.71 16.03
C HIS A 145 -15.45 -12.08 15.15
N PRO A 146 -16.59 -12.47 15.71
CA PRO A 146 -17.80 -12.61 14.91
C PRO A 146 -18.24 -11.23 14.34
N PHE A 147 -19.04 -11.25 13.26
CA PHE A 147 -19.78 -10.05 12.83
C PHE A 147 -20.80 -9.61 13.89
#